data_AF-A0A929GFA4-F1
#
_entry.id   AF-A0A929GFA4-F1
#
_cell.length_a   1.000
_cell.length_b   1.000
_cell.length_c   1.000
_cell.angle_alpha   90.00
_cell.angle_beta   90.00
_cell.angle_gamma   90.00
#
_symmetry.space_group_name_H-M   'P 1'
#
loop_
_entity.id
_entity.type
_entity.pdbx_description
1 polymer ?
#
loop_
_entity_poly.entity_id
_entity_poly.type
_entity_poly.pdbx_seq_one_letter_code
_entity_poly.pdbx_strand_id
1 'polypeptide(L)'
;MSEKPKIRFPKIDTQHLDQDEEYFYLIESNDKERKILFHEYAEIYKIMGLYEQLFYERLKCNSPSKVAEALKYALSQAQENFTELRVLDLGAGNGIMGEELR
;
A
#
# COMPACT_ATOMS: atom_id res chain seq x y z
N MET A 1 -16.64 -3.71 -15.04
CA MET A 1 -15.26 -3.76 -14.51
C MET A 1 -14.54 -2.56 -15.08
N SER A 2 -14.13 -1.61 -14.25
CA SER A 2 -13.35 -0.45 -14.70
C SER A 2 -11.98 -0.93 -15.18
N GLU A 3 -11.46 -0.35 -16.26
CA GLU A 3 -10.14 -0.66 -16.79
C GLU A 3 -9.05 -0.30 -15.76
N LYS A 4 -8.01 -1.14 -15.61
CA LYS A 4 -6.92 -0.85 -14.66
C LYS A 4 -6.13 0.40 -15.12
N PRO A 5 -5.75 1.30 -14.19
CA PRO A 5 -4.87 2.42 -14.51
C PRO A 5 -3.58 1.98 -15.19
N LYS A 6 -3.19 2.69 -16.26
CA LYS A 6 -1.91 2.47 -16.92
C LYS A 6 -0.82 3.22 -16.17
N ILE A 7 0.15 2.48 -15.62
CA ILE A 7 1.26 3.06 -14.85
C ILE A 7 2.61 2.61 -15.37
N ARG A 8 3.63 3.43 -15.16
CA ARG A 8 5.02 3.12 -15.48
C ARG A 8 5.96 3.62 -14.39
N PHE A 9 6.91 2.78 -13.99
CA PHE A 9 7.98 3.17 -13.09
C PHE A 9 9.11 3.89 -13.86
N PRO A 10 9.88 4.76 -13.18
CA PRO A 10 11.08 5.34 -13.77
C PRO A 10 12.03 4.25 -14.28
N LYS A 11 12.68 4.51 -15.43
CA LYS A 11 13.68 3.61 -16.02
C LYS A 11 15.11 3.93 -15.56
N ILE A 12 15.26 4.95 -14.72
CA ILE A 12 16.54 5.37 -14.16
C ILE A 12 16.76 4.67 -12.82
N ASP A 13 18.03 4.62 -12.37
CA ASP A 13 18.30 4.20 -10.99
C ASP A 13 17.70 5.24 -10.03
N THR A 14 16.98 4.75 -9.04
CA THR A 14 16.21 5.55 -8.07
C THR A 14 16.54 5.19 -6.63
N GLN A 15 17.53 4.33 -6.39
CA GLN A 15 17.93 3.91 -5.03
C GLN A 15 18.45 5.05 -4.15
N HIS A 16 18.81 6.18 -4.76
CA HIS A 16 19.29 7.38 -4.07
C HIS A 16 18.16 8.36 -3.72
N LEU A 17 16.94 8.12 -4.19
CA LEU A 17 15.80 8.98 -3.88
C LEU A 17 15.38 8.74 -2.43
N ASP A 18 15.10 9.83 -1.72
CA ASP A 18 14.42 9.74 -0.44
C ASP A 18 12.94 9.36 -0.64
N GLN A 19 12.29 8.88 0.42
CA GLN A 19 10.91 8.37 0.35
C GLN A 19 9.93 9.40 -0.23
N ASP A 20 10.11 10.69 0.10
CA ASP A 20 9.28 11.78 -0.40
C ASP A 20 9.60 12.21 -1.84
N GLU A 21 10.68 11.67 -2.43
CA GLU A 21 11.07 11.92 -3.82
C GLU A 21 10.68 10.79 -4.77
N GLU A 22 10.38 9.60 -4.25
CA GLU A 22 9.98 8.43 -5.03
C GLU A 22 8.68 8.66 -5.83
N TYR A 23 8.62 8.14 -7.05
CA TYR A 23 7.55 8.49 -7.98
C TYR A 23 7.25 7.43 -9.04
N PHE A 24 6.11 7.58 -9.69
CA PHE A 24 5.71 6.85 -10.89
C PHE A 24 5.04 7.78 -11.91
N TYR A 25 4.82 7.26 -13.11
CA TYR A 25 4.06 7.91 -14.15
C TYR A 25 2.70 7.25 -14.32
N LEU A 26 1.64 8.03 -14.24
CA LEU A 26 0.32 7.67 -14.71
C LEU A 26 0.22 8.01 -16.20
N ILE A 27 -0.21 7.05 -17.03
CA ILE A 27 -0.44 7.26 -18.46
C ILE A 27 -1.92 7.60 -18.66
N GLU A 28 -2.19 8.86 -19.02
CA GLU A 28 -3.54 9.37 -19.26
C GLU A 28 -4.10 8.85 -20.60
N SER A 29 -5.42 9.01 -20.80
CA SER A 29 -6.11 8.54 -22.02
C SER A 29 -5.61 9.19 -23.32
N ASN A 30 -4.91 10.32 -23.22
CA ASN A 30 -4.29 11.05 -24.33
C ASN A 30 -2.80 10.68 -24.53
N ASP A 31 -2.34 9.58 -23.92
CA ASP A 31 -0.95 9.11 -23.88
C ASP A 31 0.05 10.07 -23.23
N LYS A 32 -0.42 11.11 -22.53
CA LYS A 32 0.44 11.97 -21.70
C LYS A 32 0.78 11.27 -20.40
N GLU A 33 1.97 11.60 -19.91
CA GLU A 33 2.49 11.07 -18.67
C GLU A 33 2.38 12.13 -17.58
N ARG A 34 1.71 11.77 -16.50
CA ARG A 34 1.67 12.57 -15.28
C ARG A 34 2.56 11.93 -14.23
N LYS A 35 3.59 12.65 -13.79
CA LYS A 35 4.42 12.25 -12.63
C LYS A 35 3.61 12.44 -11.35
N ILE A 36 3.57 11.41 -10.50
CA ILE A 36 2.94 11.43 -9.18
C ILE A 36 3.93 10.82 -8.20
N LEU A 37 4.14 11.49 -7.06
CA LEU A 37 5.00 10.98 -5.98
C LEU A 37 4.25 9.89 -5.19
N PHE A 38 4.98 8.92 -4.63
CA PHE A 38 4.35 7.85 -3.83
C PHE A 38 3.66 8.38 -2.56
N HIS A 39 4.12 9.51 -2.02
CA HIS A 39 3.52 10.16 -0.85
C HIS A 39 2.37 11.13 -1.18
N GLU A 40 2.04 11.33 -2.46
CA GLU A 40 0.86 12.09 -2.89
C GLU A 40 -0.42 11.23 -2.79
N TYR A 41 -0.70 10.68 -1.60
CA TYR A 41 -1.85 9.78 -1.38
C TYR A 41 -3.18 10.41 -1.78
N ALA A 42 -3.33 11.74 -1.60
CA ALA A 42 -4.53 12.46 -2.02
C ALA A 42 -4.78 12.36 -3.53
N GLU A 43 -3.72 12.28 -4.36
CA GLU A 43 -3.86 12.09 -5.81
C GLU A 43 -4.09 10.62 -6.15
N ILE A 44 -3.38 9.71 -5.47
CA ILE A 44 -3.51 8.27 -5.69
C ILE A 44 -4.94 7.79 -5.38
N TYR A 45 -5.53 8.23 -4.27
CA TYR A 45 -6.88 7.82 -3.86
C TYR A 45 -8.01 8.39 -4.71
N LYS A 46 -7.76 9.41 -5.55
CA LYS A 46 -8.74 9.88 -6.54
C LYS A 46 -8.97 8.86 -7.64
N ILE A 47 -8.04 7.93 -7.85
CA ILE A 47 -8.07 6.94 -8.91
C ILE A 47 -8.36 5.57 -8.30
N MET A 48 -9.55 5.08 -8.55
CA MET A 48 -10.01 3.78 -8.03
C MET A 48 -9.05 2.65 -8.42
N GLY A 49 -8.60 1.88 -7.43
CA GLY A 49 -7.72 0.72 -7.61
C GLY A 49 -6.25 1.04 -7.82
N LEU A 50 -5.85 2.33 -7.90
CA LEU A 50 -4.47 2.70 -8.17
C LEU A 50 -3.54 2.37 -7.00
N TYR A 51 -3.99 2.58 -5.76
CA TYR A 51 -3.20 2.28 -4.56
C TYR A 51 -2.88 0.78 -4.47
N GLU A 52 -3.89 -0.07 -4.66
CA GLU A 52 -3.76 -1.54 -4.63
C GLU A 52 -2.83 -2.02 -5.74
N GLN A 53 -3.04 -1.52 -6.97
CA GLN A 53 -2.20 -1.86 -8.11
C GLN A 53 -0.73 -1.46 -7.87
N LEU A 54 -0.51 -0.24 -7.37
CA LEU A 54 0.83 0.29 -7.20
C LEU A 54 1.60 -0.47 -6.13
N PHE A 55 1.08 -0.49 -4.90
CA PHE A 55 1.82 -0.99 -3.75
C PHE A 55 1.76 -2.51 -3.63
N TYR A 56 0.61 -3.14 -3.84
CA TYR A 56 0.44 -4.57 -3.58
C TYR A 56 0.67 -5.42 -4.83
N GLU A 57 0.12 -5.01 -5.98
CA GLU A 57 0.25 -5.82 -7.19
C GLU A 57 1.62 -5.64 -7.87
N ARG A 58 2.14 -4.41 -7.92
CA ARG A 58 3.33 -4.08 -8.71
C ARG A 58 4.59 -4.01 -7.85
N LEU A 59 4.57 -3.26 -6.75
CA LEU A 59 5.70 -3.16 -5.81
C LEU A 59 5.75 -4.32 -4.80
N LYS A 60 4.72 -5.16 -4.75
CA LYS A 60 4.67 -6.37 -3.89
C LYS A 60 4.87 -6.07 -2.41
N CYS A 61 4.32 -4.96 -1.94
CA CYS A 61 4.24 -4.65 -0.52
C CYS A 61 3.59 -5.80 0.24
N ASN A 62 4.29 -6.28 1.28
CA ASN A 62 3.87 -7.38 2.15
C ASN A 62 3.84 -6.99 3.63
N SER A 63 4.00 -5.69 3.94
CA SER A 63 4.10 -5.18 5.30
C SER A 63 2.88 -5.52 6.16
N PRO A 64 1.62 -5.41 5.68
CA PRO A 64 0.46 -5.76 6.51
C PRO A 64 0.49 -7.20 7.01
N SER A 65 0.75 -8.15 6.10
CA SER A 65 0.87 -9.57 6.45
C SER A 65 2.03 -9.82 7.42
N LYS A 66 3.20 -9.21 7.19
CA LYS A 66 4.36 -9.34 8.10
C LYS A 66 4.10 -8.81 9.50
N VAL A 67 3.40 -7.69 9.61
CA VAL A 67 3.02 -7.10 10.90
C VAL A 67 1.98 -7.96 11.60
N ALA A 68 0.97 -8.46 10.89
CA ALA A 68 -0.04 -9.36 11.44
C ALA A 68 0.58 -10.66 11.97
N GLU A 69 1.49 -11.28 11.20
CA GLU A 69 2.26 -12.46 11.62
C GLU A 69 3.07 -12.20 12.90
N ALA A 70 3.79 -11.07 12.95
CA ALA A 70 4.59 -10.70 14.11
C ALA A 70 3.72 -10.48 15.37
N LEU A 71 2.58 -9.80 15.22
CA LEU A 71 1.63 -9.59 16.30
C LEU A 71 1.06 -10.92 16.81
N LYS A 72 0.64 -11.81 15.89
CA LYS A 72 0.14 -13.14 16.24
C LYS A 72 1.19 -13.97 16.97
N TYR A 73 2.45 -13.89 16.54
CA TYR A 73 3.55 -14.57 17.23
C TYR A 73 3.73 -14.03 18.65
N ALA A 74 3.81 -12.71 18.84
CA ALA A 74 3.96 -12.10 20.15
C ALA A 74 2.81 -12.46 21.11
N LEU A 75 1.57 -12.43 20.61
CA LEU A 75 0.39 -12.82 21.39
C LEU A 75 0.38 -14.31 21.74
N SER A 76 0.92 -15.20 20.90
CA SER A 76 1.01 -16.63 21.24
C SER A 76 1.94 -16.93 22.42
N GLN A 77 2.88 -16.02 22.70
CA GLN A 77 3.85 -16.17 23.80
C GLN A 77 3.33 -15.56 25.11
N ALA A 78 2.47 -14.55 25.04
CA ALA A 78 1.71 -14.09 26.19
C ALA A 78 0.57 -15.09 26.42
N GLN A 79 0.42 -15.68 27.61
CA GLN A 79 -0.64 -16.65 27.93
C GLN A 79 -2.05 -16.01 28.01
N GLU A 80 -2.39 -15.12 27.08
CA GLU A 80 -3.62 -14.34 27.04
C GLU A 80 -4.67 -14.99 26.14
N ASN A 81 -5.94 -14.91 26.54
CA ASN A 81 -7.05 -15.38 25.72
C ASN A 81 -7.29 -14.42 24.55
N PHE A 82 -6.92 -14.82 23.34
CA PHE A 82 -7.05 -14.02 22.12
C PHE A 82 -8.46 -13.43 21.89
N THR A 83 -9.51 -14.12 22.34
CA THR A 83 -10.92 -13.70 22.20
C THR A 83 -11.31 -12.46 23.02
N GLU A 84 -10.51 -12.12 24.04
CA GLU A 84 -10.75 -10.98 24.93
C GLU A 84 -10.09 -9.69 24.40
N LEU A 85 -9.22 -9.81 23.39
CA LEU A 85 -8.50 -8.70 22.80
C LEU A 85 -9.35 -7.97 21.74
N ARG A 86 -9.05 -6.68 21.56
CA ARG A 86 -9.62 -5.83 20.51
C ARG A 86 -8.50 -5.05 19.85
N VAL A 87 -8.57 -4.91 18.52
CA VAL A 87 -7.59 -4.15 17.75
C VAL A 87 -8.21 -2.84 17.27
N LEU A 88 -7.44 -1.76 17.41
CA LEU A 88 -7.75 -0.45 16.84
C LEU A 88 -6.67 -0.11 15.81
N ASP A 89 -7.05 -0.07 14.53
CA ASP A 89 -6.17 0.34 13.43
C ASP A 89 -6.36 1.84 13.16
N LEU A 90 -5.49 2.66 13.76
CA LEU A 90 -5.56 4.11 13.63
C LEU A 90 -5.02 4.55 12.27
N GLY A 91 -5.90 5.14 11.46
CA GLY A 91 -5.51 5.55 10.10
C GLY A 91 -5.46 4.39 9.12
N ALA A 92 -6.39 3.42 9.25
CA ALA A 92 -6.47 2.18 8.47
C ALA A 92 -6.45 2.31 6.94
N GLY A 93 -6.55 3.53 6.39
CA GLY A 93 -6.51 3.78 4.95
C GLY A 93 -7.59 2.99 4.20
N ASN A 94 -7.19 2.13 3.29
CA ASN A 94 -8.09 1.24 2.54
C ASN A 94 -8.45 -0.06 3.29
N GLY A 95 -8.04 -0.21 4.55
CA GLY A 95 -8.46 -1.28 5.45
C GLY A 95 -7.68 -2.60 5.31
N ILE A 96 -6.61 -2.65 4.51
CA ILE A 96 -5.87 -3.91 4.27
C ILE A 96 -5.27 -4.47 5.57
N MET A 97 -4.75 -3.62 6.46
CA MET A 97 -4.23 -4.10 7.75
C MET A 97 -5.34 -4.74 8.59
N GLY A 98 -6.53 -4.14 8.62
CA GLY A 98 -7.71 -4.71 9.27
C GLY A 98 -8.13 -6.06 8.67
N GLU A 99 -8.00 -6.24 7.34
CA GLU A 99 -8.29 -7.51 6.69
C GLU A 99 -7.29 -8.62 7.10
N GLU A 100 -6.00 -8.30 7.21
CA GLU A 100 -4.95 -9.24 7.66
C GLU A 100 -5.08 -9.62 9.14
N LEU A 101 -5.78 -8.82 9.95
CA LEU A 101 -5.96 -9.02 11.39
C LEU A 101 -7.27 -9.75 11.75
N ARG A 102 -8.09 -10.13 10.76
CA ARG A 102 -9.28 -10.97 10.97
C ARG A 102 -8.91 -12.39 11.39
#